data_AF-A0A944XE14-F1
#
_entry.id   AF-A0A944XE14-F1
#
_cell.length_a   1.000
_cell.length_b   1.000
_cell.length_c   1.000
_cell.angle_alpha   90.00
_cell.angle_beta   90.00
_cell.angle_gamma   90.00
#
_symmetry.space_group_name_H-M   'P 1'
#
loop_
_entity.id
_entity.type
_entity.pdbx_description
1 polymer ?
#
loop_
_entity_poly.entity_id
_entity_poly.type
_entity_poly.pdbx_seq_one_letter_code
_entity_poly.pdbx_strand_id
1 'polypeptide(L)' 'MERILELLPKIEPGEYVRMLHRMEPVPLYAVVAEMGFIYKLYLDGDAPYEIIIYKKGDVLAQDRVDSFI' A
#
# COMPACT_ATOMS: atom_id res chain seq x y z
N MET A 1 -11.77 -4.98 4.38
CA MET A 1 -10.77 -5.37 3.38
C MET A 1 -11.22 -5.01 1.96
N GLU A 2 -12.49 -5.26 1.60
CA GLU A 2 -13.05 -5.02 0.25
C GLU A 2 -12.83 -3.60 -0.30
N ARG A 3 -13.02 -2.56 0.53
CA ARG A 3 -12.83 -1.17 0.08
C ARG A 3 -11.43 -0.88 -0.48
N ILE A 4 -10.38 -1.49 0.04
CA ILE A 4 -9.02 -1.24 -0.46
C ILE A 4 -8.86 -1.84 -1.85
N LEU A 5 -9.32 -3.08 -2.06
CA LEU A 5 -9.25 -3.75 -3.35
C LEU A 5 -10.04 -3.01 -4.45
N GLU A 6 -11.12 -2.33 -4.10
CA GLU A 6 -11.88 -1.48 -5.03
C GLU A 6 -11.23 -0.11 -5.31
N LEU A 7 -10.38 0.37 -4.41
CA LEU A 7 -9.67 1.65 -4.53
C LEU A 7 -8.33 1.50 -5.27
N LEU A 8 -7.64 0.36 -5.12
CA LEU A 8 -6.38 0.07 -5.81
C LEU A 8 -6.41 0.23 -7.34
N PRO A 9 -7.45 -0.18 -8.08
CA PRO A 9 -7.49 0.08 -9.52
C PRO A 9 -7.77 1.55 -9.88
N LYS A 10 -8.17 2.38 -8.90
CA LYS A 10 -8.55 3.79 -9.11
C LYS A 10 -7.44 4.78 -8.76
N ILE A 11 -6.35 4.33 -8.13
CA ILE A 11 -5.23 5.22 -7.79
C ILE A 11 -4.53 5.71 -9.05
N GLU A 12 -4.33 7.02 -9.08
CA GLU A 12 -3.60 7.71 -10.14
C GLU A 12 -2.08 7.59 -9.94
N PRO A 13 -1.28 7.79 -11.00
CA PRO A 13 0.17 7.80 -10.86
C PRO A 13 0.63 8.89 -9.88
N GLY A 14 1.48 8.52 -8.91
CA GLY A 14 1.91 9.38 -7.80
C GLY A 14 1.03 9.31 -6.55
N GLU A 15 -0.09 8.57 -6.59
CA GLU A 15 -0.90 8.27 -5.41
C GLU A 15 -0.49 6.93 -4.77
N TYR A 16 -0.77 6.83 -3.48
CA TYR A 16 -0.55 5.62 -2.70
C TYR A 16 -1.70 5.44 -1.71
N VAL A 17 -1.98 4.18 -1.37
CA VAL A 17 -2.96 3.81 -0.36
C VAL A 17 -2.22 3.48 0.93
N ARG A 18 -2.52 4.23 1.99
CA ARG A 18 -2.03 3.95 3.34
C ARG A 18 -3.12 3.22 4.12
N MET A 19 -2.84 1.98 4.51
CA MET A 19 -3.72 1.13 5.28
C MET A 19 -3.16 0.94 6.68
N LEU A 20 -3.89 1.41 7.69
CA LEU A 20 -3.59 1.18 9.09
C LEU A 20 -4.41 -0.01 9.58
N HIS A 21 -3.73 -1.06 10.05
CA HIS A 21 -4.38 -2.26 10.54
C HIS A 21 -3.82 -2.72 11.88
N ARG A 22 -4.68 -3.36 12.67
CA ARG A 22 -4.31 -3.89 14.00
C ARG A 22 -3.75 -5.31 13.95
N MET A 23 -3.96 -6.00 12.83
CA MET A 23 -3.54 -7.37 12.58
C MET A 23 -2.87 -7.43 11.21
N GLU A 24 -2.04 -8.45 10.97
CA GLU A 24 -1.36 -8.61 9.68
C GLU A 24 -2.34 -9.09 8.59
N PRO A 25 -2.57 -8.31 7.52
CA PRO A 25 -3.44 -8.70 6.42
C PRO A 25 -2.69 -9.58 5.40
N VAL A 26 -2.25 -10.76 5.82
CA VAL A 26 -1.54 -11.75 4.98
C VAL A 26 -2.20 -12.00 3.60
N PRO A 27 -3.52 -12.22 3.48
CA PRO A 27 -4.14 -12.51 2.18
C PRO A 27 -4.09 -11.31 1.22
N LEU A 28 -3.93 -10.08 1.74
CA LEU A 28 -3.91 -8.89 0.90
C LEU A 28 -2.66 -8.86 0.02
N TYR A 29 -1.51 -9.28 0.56
CA TYR A 29 -0.19 -9.20 -0.11
C TYR A 29 -0.13 -9.95 -1.44
N ALA A 30 -0.78 -11.12 -1.52
CA ALA A 30 -0.87 -11.87 -2.77
C ALA A 30 -1.70 -11.10 -3.81
N VAL A 31 -2.85 -10.58 -3.41
CA VAL A 31 -3.77 -9.87 -4.30
C VAL A 31 -3.15 -8.58 -4.86
N VAL A 32 -2.48 -7.77 -4.02
CA VAL A 32 -1.79 -6.57 -4.51
C VAL A 32 -0.70 -6.91 -5.52
N ALA A 33 0.07 -7.97 -5.27
CA ALA A 33 1.11 -8.41 -6.19
C ALA A 33 0.53 -8.89 -7.54
N GLU A 34 -0.56 -9.67 -7.51
CA GLU A 34 -1.28 -10.11 -8.71
C GLU A 34 -1.85 -8.93 -9.52
N MET A 35 -2.32 -7.90 -8.84
CA MET A 35 -2.84 -6.68 -9.46
C MET A 35 -1.73 -5.73 -10.00
N GLY A 36 -0.46 -6.05 -9.82
CA GLY A 36 0.67 -5.23 -10.30
C GLY A 36 1.01 -4.06 -9.39
N PHE A 37 0.67 -4.14 -8.11
CA PHE A 37 1.05 -3.16 -7.09
C PHE A 37 2.20 -3.70 -6.22
N ILE A 38 2.92 -2.79 -5.58
CA ILE A 38 3.91 -3.09 -4.55
C ILE A 38 3.38 -2.57 -3.22
N TYR A 39 3.70 -3.27 -2.14
CA TYR A 39 3.43 -2.82 -0.79
C TYR A 39 4.73 -2.67 0.01
N LYS A 40 4.74 -1.71 0.95
CA LYS A 40 5.72 -1.59 2.03
C LYS A 40 5.00 -1.76 3.37
N LEU A 41 5.56 -2.58 4.24
CA LEU A 41 5.05 -2.81 5.59
C LEU A 41 5.91 -2.06 6.60
N TYR A 42 5.24 -1.34 7.50
CA TYR A 42 5.81 -0.60 8.60
C TYR A 42 5.18 -1.10 9.90
N LEU A 43 6.01 -1.53 10.83
CA LEU A 43 5.59 -2.05 12.14
C LEU A 43 5.78 -1.03 13.26
N ASP A 44 6.38 0.12 12.96
CA ASP A 44 6.70 1.21 13.90
C ASP A 44 5.83 2.47 13.64
N GLY A 45 4.73 2.31 12.91
CA GLY A 45 3.85 3.41 12.53
C GLY A 45 2.78 3.76 13.57
N ASP A 46 1.78 4.53 13.14
CA ASP A 46 0.63 4.93 13.99
C ASP A 46 -0.25 3.73 14.39
N ALA A 47 -0.12 2.62 13.65
CA ALA A 47 -0.75 1.34 13.92
C ALA A 47 0.31 0.22 13.92
N PRO A 48 0.07 -0.91 14.61
CA PRO A 48 1.03 -2.01 14.67
C PRO A 48 1.32 -2.65 13.30
N TYR A 49 0.41 -2.49 12.33
CA TYR A 49 0.65 -2.86 10.94
C TYR A 49 0.21 -1.70 10.05
N GLU A 50 1.16 -0.95 9.56
CA GLU A 50 0.96 0.10 8.58
C GLU A 50 1.45 -0.39 7.21
N ILE A 51 0.54 -0.49 6.24
CA ILE A 51 0.84 -0.97 4.90
C ILE A 51 0.63 0.17 3.93
N ILE A 52 1.67 0.49 3.17
CA ILE A 52 1.60 1.47 2.09
C ILE A 52 1.64 0.72 0.77
N ILE A 53 0.62 0.91 -0.07
CA ILE A 53 0.46 0.24 -1.35
C ILE A 53 0.51 1.28 -2.47
N TYR A 54 1.29 1.01 -3.50
CA TYR A 54 1.43 1.87 -4.67
C TYR A 54 1.69 1.05 -5.93
N LYS A 55 1.52 1.67 -7.10
CA LYS A 55 1.66 0.98 -8.38
C LYS A 55 3.12 0.60 -8.64
N LYS A 56 3.35 -0.62 -9.13
CA LYS A 56 4.71 -1.08 -9.45
C LYS A 56 5.30 -0.23 -10.58
N GLY A 57 6.48 0.34 -10.33
CA GLY A 57 7.18 1.20 -11.30
C GLY A 57 6.74 2.67 -11.25
N ASP A 58 5.89 3.05 -10.30
CA ASP A 58 5.54 4.44 -10.07
C ASP A 58 6.62 5.14 -9.24
N VAL A 59 7.49 5.87 -9.94
CA VAL A 59 8.61 6.58 -9.32
C VAL A 59 8.11 7.73 -8.43
N LEU A 60 7.00 8.39 -8.79
CA LEU A 60 6.45 9.51 -8.03
C LEU A 60 5.84 9.03 -6.71
N ALA A 61 5.09 7.93 -6.75
CA ALA A 61 4.54 7.33 -5.55
C ALA A 61 5.68 6.78 -4.66
N GLN A 62 6.68 6.13 -5.27
CA GLN A 62 7.83 5.63 -4.53
C GLN A 62 8.60 6.76 -3.83
N ASP A 63 8.88 7.86 -4.52
CA ASP A 63 9.57 9.03 -3.96
C ASP A 63 8.80 9.64 -2.78
N ARG A 64 7.48 9.78 -2.91
CA ARG A 64 6.62 10.25 -1.81
C ARG A 64 6.60 9.32 -0.61
N VAL A 65 6.52 8.02 -0.85
CA VAL A 65 6.53 7.00 0.20
C VAL A 65 7.88 6.97 0.91
N ASP A 66 8.98 7.18 0.19
CA ASP A 66 10.32 7.27 0.75
C ASP A 66 10.51 8.57 1.55
N SER A 67 10.01 9.69 1.04
CA SER A 67 10.05 10.99 1.71
C SER A 67 9.14 11.10 2.94
N PHE A 68 8.22 10.15 3.15
CA PHE A 68 7.33 10.11 4.32
C PHE A 68 8.01 9.53 5.57
N ILE A 69 9.28 9.11 5.47
CA ILE A 69 10.07 8.45 6.52
C ILE A 69 11.32 9.27 6.83
#